data_AF-A0A7S2EEK1-F1
#
_entry.id   AF-A0A7S2EEK1-F1
#
_cell.length_a   1.000
_cell.length_b   1.000
_cell.length_c   1.000
_cell.angle_alpha   90.00
_cell.angle_beta   90.00
_cell.angle_gamma   90.00
#
_symmetry.space_group_name_H-M   'P 1'
#
loop_
_entity.id
_entity.type
_entity.pdbx_description
1 polymer ?
#
loop_
_entity_poly.entity_id
_entity_poly.type
_entity_poly.pdbx_seq_one_letter_code
_entity_poly.pdbx_strand_id
1 'polypeptide(L)'
;MDSSANGLRSLQEESNRILILGNSETNGSDNSVCTSKYSILTFFPKALREQFRRVGNVYFLTIGVIMFIGQYTDAWNSSIEPWTTLGPLGIVISVSLLQEGYADVARHRNDKKTNTHPCILLKCAEDLDKSDKKRVRDESVFNGKDIEISLDIHQRSEDESNLPLPKAYTTSVSIDVKNEKTKTVKLAFERVQRKDIYAGDIVLMKSHDMVPADIILLATSNQGGSAYIETSSIDGETNLK
;
A
#
# COMPACT_ATOMS: atom_id res chain seq x y z
N MET A 1 -47.80 0.09 -11.01
CA MET A 1 -46.87 1.14 -11.48
C MET A 1 -46.03 1.56 -10.29
N ASP A 2 -44.77 1.17 -10.38
CA ASP A 2 -43.59 1.64 -9.65
C ASP A 2 -43.38 1.27 -8.17
N SER A 3 -43.24 -0.05 -7.99
CA SER A 3 -42.32 -0.70 -7.04
C SER A 3 -40.82 -0.39 -7.29
N SER A 4 -40.45 0.86 -7.57
CA SER A 4 -39.07 1.24 -7.95
C SER A 4 -38.31 2.07 -6.90
N ALA A 5 -38.88 2.31 -5.72
CA ALA A 5 -38.22 3.16 -4.70
C ALA A 5 -37.46 2.39 -3.60
N ASN A 6 -37.63 1.07 -3.47
CA ASN A 6 -36.96 0.26 -2.44
C ASN A 6 -35.75 -0.54 -2.93
N GLY A 7 -35.39 -0.45 -4.22
CA GLY A 7 -34.30 -1.20 -4.84
C GLY A 7 -32.91 -0.55 -4.78
N LEU A 8 -32.76 0.62 -4.16
CA LEU A 8 -31.50 1.39 -4.12
C LEU A 8 -30.96 1.67 -2.71
N ARG A 9 -31.56 1.07 -1.68
CA ARG A 9 -31.05 1.15 -0.29
C ARG A 9 -30.37 -0.13 0.20
N SER A 10 -30.19 -1.13 -0.67
CA SER A 10 -29.63 -2.45 -0.33
C SER A 10 -28.25 -2.73 -0.93
N LEU A 11 -27.50 -1.73 -1.38
CA LEU A 11 -26.14 -1.90 -1.96
C LEU A 11 -25.10 -1.01 -1.29
N GLN A 12 -25.14 -0.90 0.02
CA GLN A 12 -23.95 -0.72 0.84
C GLN A 12 -24.30 -1.27 2.23
N GLU A 13 -24.41 -2.59 2.32
CA GLU A 13 -24.22 -3.24 3.61
C GLU A 13 -22.81 -2.80 4.05
N GLU A 14 -22.73 -1.85 4.98
CA GLU A 14 -21.47 -1.45 5.59
C GLU A 14 -20.93 -2.70 6.28
N SER A 15 -20.13 -3.46 5.54
CA SER A 15 -19.35 -4.56 6.05
C SER A 15 -18.38 -3.97 7.07
N ASN A 16 -18.82 -3.88 8.32
CA ASN A 16 -17.97 -3.54 9.45
C ASN A 16 -16.78 -4.50 9.43
N ARG A 17 -15.61 -4.01 9.05
CA ARG A 17 -14.40 -4.82 9.05
C ARG A 17 -13.97 -5.03 10.50
N ILE A 18 -14.04 -6.28 10.96
CA ILE A 18 -13.58 -6.66 12.30
C ILE A 18 -12.09 -6.95 12.22
N LEU A 19 -11.28 -6.15 12.91
CA LEU A 19 -9.84 -6.38 13.05
C LEU A 19 -9.52 -6.87 14.45
N ILE A 20 -8.73 -7.93 14.55
CA ILE A 20 -8.24 -8.46 15.83
C ILE A 20 -6.81 -7.96 16.03
N LEU A 21 -6.60 -7.14 17.06
CA LEU A 21 -5.27 -6.60 17.39
C LEU A 21 -4.29 -7.73 17.73
N GLY A 22 -3.09 -7.68 17.17
CA GLY A 22 -2.04 -8.68 17.34
C GLY A 22 -2.13 -9.86 16.37
N ASN A 23 -3.23 -10.02 15.64
CA ASN A 23 -3.41 -11.07 14.64
C ASN A 23 -3.26 -10.50 13.21
N SER A 24 -2.20 -10.87 12.50
CA SER A 24 -1.97 -10.41 11.13
C SER A 24 -2.96 -11.05 10.15
N GLU A 25 -3.76 -10.23 9.47
CA GLU A 25 -4.62 -10.71 8.38
C GLU A 25 -3.84 -10.94 7.08
N THR A 26 -3.11 -12.05 6.96
CA THR A 26 -2.29 -12.35 5.77
C THR A 26 -3.08 -12.71 4.51
N ASN A 27 -4.38 -13.02 4.65
CA ASN A 27 -5.27 -13.30 3.51
C ASN A 27 -5.84 -12.02 2.87
N GLY A 28 -5.57 -10.85 3.45
CA GLY A 28 -6.03 -9.56 2.94
C GLY A 28 -5.14 -8.97 1.86
N SER A 29 -5.39 -7.68 1.55
CA SER A 29 -4.48 -6.87 0.74
C SER A 29 -3.14 -6.68 1.45
N ASP A 30 -2.05 -6.77 0.69
CA ASP A 30 -0.72 -6.42 1.18
C ASP A 30 -0.55 -4.89 1.25
N ASN A 31 0.49 -4.43 1.94
CA ASN A 31 0.82 -3.01 2.05
C ASN A 31 1.83 -2.55 0.97
N SER A 32 1.82 -3.22 -0.20
CA SER A 32 2.73 -2.87 -1.29
C SER A 32 2.14 -1.76 -2.17
N VAL A 33 2.96 -0.77 -2.48
CA VAL A 33 2.60 0.34 -3.36
C VAL A 33 3.23 0.10 -4.73
N CYS A 34 2.41 0.14 -5.78
CA CYS A 34 2.85 0.04 -7.18
C CYS A 34 2.33 1.26 -7.96
N THR A 35 3.23 2.14 -8.37
CA THR A 35 2.93 3.32 -9.18
C THR A 35 3.39 3.18 -10.63
N SER A 36 4.18 2.15 -10.94
CA SER A 36 4.61 1.88 -12.29
C SER A 36 3.46 1.41 -13.19
N LYS A 37 3.50 1.82 -14.45
CA LYS A 37 2.42 1.52 -15.41
C LYS A 37 2.71 0.31 -16.27
N TYR A 38 4.00 0.00 -16.46
CA TYR A 38 4.43 -0.99 -17.43
C TYR A 38 5.41 -1.99 -16.82
N SER A 39 5.16 -3.27 -17.05
CA SER A 39 6.23 -4.27 -17.02
C SER A 39 7.09 -4.17 -18.28
N ILE A 40 8.35 -4.62 -18.22
CA ILE A 40 9.33 -4.60 -19.33
C ILE A 40 8.72 -5.11 -20.64
N LEU A 41 7.96 -6.21 -20.59
CA LEU A 41 7.31 -6.81 -21.77
C LEU A 41 6.05 -6.06 -22.24
N THR A 42 5.35 -5.40 -21.32
CA THR A 42 4.12 -4.66 -21.64
C THR A 42 4.39 -3.20 -22.03
N PHE A 43 5.59 -2.70 -21.78
CA PHE A 43 5.98 -1.31 -22.03
C PHE A 43 5.83 -0.95 -23.49
N PHE A 44 6.54 -1.64 -24.39
CA PHE A 44 6.56 -1.31 -25.81
C PHE A 44 5.17 -1.35 -26.46
N PRO A 45 4.38 -2.44 -26.37
CA PRO A 45 3.08 -2.48 -27.04
C PRO A 45 2.07 -1.48 -26.47
N LYS A 46 2.04 -1.27 -25.15
CA LYS A 46 1.09 -0.34 -24.53
C LYS A 46 1.48 1.12 -24.75
N ALA A 47 2.76 1.46 -24.64
CA ALA A 47 3.25 2.81 -24.87
C ALA A 47 3.11 3.20 -26.35
N LEU A 48 3.38 2.27 -27.28
CA LEU A 48 3.17 2.52 -28.71
C LEU A 48 1.70 2.76 -29.06
N ARG A 49 0.78 1.97 -28.47
CA ARG A 49 -0.67 2.19 -28.60
C ARG A 49 -1.07 3.58 -28.10
N GLU A 50 -0.45 4.05 -27.01
CA GLU A 50 -0.70 5.39 -26.48
C GLU A 50 -0.20 6.50 -27.41
N GLN A 51 0.95 6.31 -28.06
CA GLN A 51 1.42 7.25 -29.09
C GLN A 51 0.45 7.33 -30.27
N PHE A 52 -0.11 6.21 -30.73
CA PHE A 52 -1.10 6.19 -31.81
C PHE A 52 -2.53 6.54 -31.40
N ARG A 53 -2.78 6.81 -30.11
CA ARG A 53 -4.03 7.46 -29.69
C ARG A 53 -4.07 8.95 -30.07
N ARG A 54 -2.91 9.54 -30.42
CA ARG A 54 -2.82 10.91 -30.92
C ARG A 54 -3.15 10.96 -32.40
N VAL A 55 -4.19 11.72 -32.76
CA VAL A 55 -4.70 11.85 -34.15
C VAL A 55 -3.58 12.24 -35.13
N GLY A 56 -2.65 13.12 -34.73
CA GLY A 56 -1.51 13.50 -35.56
C GLY A 56 -0.60 12.33 -35.92
N ASN A 57 -0.29 11.45 -34.97
CA ASN A 57 0.55 10.28 -35.21
C ASN A 57 -0.13 9.27 -36.14
N VAL A 58 -1.45 9.13 -36.04
CA VAL A 58 -2.26 8.31 -36.96
C VAL A 58 -2.22 8.90 -38.37
N TYR A 59 -2.43 10.21 -38.50
CA TYR A 59 -2.38 10.91 -39.80
C TYR A 59 -1.04 10.67 -40.52
N PHE A 60 0.08 10.93 -39.85
CA PHE A 60 1.42 10.75 -40.45
C PHE A 60 1.71 9.29 -40.80
N LEU A 61 1.24 8.34 -39.99
CA LEU A 61 1.36 6.91 -40.29
C LEU A 61 0.54 6.53 -41.53
N THR A 62 -0.72 6.96 -41.61
CA THR A 62 -1.61 6.63 -42.72
C THR A 62 -1.07 7.17 -44.05
N ILE A 63 -0.66 8.44 -44.09
CA ILE A 63 -0.07 8.99 -45.32
C ILE A 63 1.25 8.30 -45.66
N GLY A 64 2.06 7.96 -44.66
CA GLY A 64 3.32 7.24 -44.88
C GLY A 64 3.12 5.85 -45.47
N VAL A 65 2.09 5.11 -45.02
CA VAL A 65 1.71 3.80 -45.60
C VAL A 65 1.21 3.95 -47.03
N ILE A 66 0.37 4.95 -47.32
CA ILE A 66 -0.11 5.23 -48.68
C ILE A 66 1.06 5.56 -49.61
N MET A 67 2.01 6.38 -49.15
CA MET A 67 3.23 6.73 -49.89
C MET A 67 4.11 5.49 -50.12
N PHE A 68 4.25 4.60 -49.13
CA PHE A 68 5.01 3.36 -49.26
C PHE A 68 4.41 2.44 -50.33
N ILE A 69 3.08 2.29 -50.38
CA ILE A 69 2.41 1.49 -51.43
C ILE A 69 2.67 2.11 -52.81
N GLY A 70 2.52 3.42 -52.96
CA GLY A 70 2.80 4.13 -54.22
C GLY A 70 4.24 4.00 -54.72
N GLN A 71 5.20 3.74 -53.83
CA GLN A 71 6.59 3.48 -54.20
C GLN A 71 6.80 2.10 -54.84
N TYR A 72 6.00 1.09 -54.46
CA TYR A 72 6.15 -0.30 -54.93
C TYR A 72 5.17 -0.67 -56.04
N THR A 73 4.02 -0.01 -56.08
CA THR A 73 3.04 -0.15 -57.15
C THR A 73 3.02 1.17 -57.90
N ASP A 74 3.36 1.18 -59.18
CA ASP A 74 3.37 2.36 -60.09
C ASP A 74 1.98 3.03 -60.27
N ALA A 75 1.07 2.86 -59.32
CA ALA A 75 -0.28 3.35 -59.30
C ALA A 75 -0.35 4.89 -59.22
N TRP A 76 0.65 5.54 -58.60
CA TRP A 76 0.78 7.00 -58.56
C TRP A 76 2.22 7.45 -58.28
N ASN A 77 2.67 8.47 -59.00
CA ASN A 77 3.98 9.07 -58.77
C ASN A 77 3.88 10.08 -57.62
N SER A 78 4.46 9.75 -56.46
CA SER A 78 4.64 10.69 -55.36
C SER A 78 5.91 11.51 -55.59
N SER A 79 5.81 12.84 -55.56
CA SER A 79 6.99 13.72 -55.62
C SER A 79 7.82 13.72 -54.32
N ILE A 80 7.28 13.12 -53.25
CA ILE A 80 7.89 13.07 -51.92
C ILE A 80 8.13 11.61 -51.54
N GLU A 81 9.33 11.31 -51.03
CA GLU A 81 9.70 9.97 -50.59
C GLU A 81 9.05 9.61 -49.24
N PRO A 82 8.62 8.34 -49.04
CA PRO A 82 7.98 7.90 -47.78
C PRO A 82 8.84 8.17 -46.53
N TRP A 83 10.17 8.05 -46.66
CA TRP A 83 11.10 8.21 -45.55
C TRP A 83 11.15 9.64 -44.99
N THR A 84 10.89 10.64 -45.82
CA THR A 84 10.85 12.04 -45.36
C THR A 84 9.65 12.35 -44.47
N THR A 85 8.60 11.51 -44.52
CA THR A 85 7.41 11.63 -43.68
C THR A 85 7.44 10.67 -42.49
N LEU A 86 7.81 9.41 -42.72
CA LEU A 86 7.92 8.40 -41.66
C LEU A 86 9.14 8.60 -40.75
N GLY A 87 10.23 9.16 -41.28
CA GLY A 87 11.46 9.42 -40.53
C GLY A 87 11.25 10.35 -39.33
N PRO A 88 10.73 11.58 -39.53
CA PRO A 88 10.43 12.49 -38.43
C PRO A 88 9.45 11.90 -37.41
N LEU A 89 8.40 11.21 -37.87
CA LEU A 89 7.46 10.51 -36.99
C LEU A 89 8.17 9.46 -36.11
N GLY A 90 9.04 8.65 -36.71
CA GLY A 90 9.82 7.64 -36.01
C GLY A 90 10.73 8.24 -34.94
N ILE A 91 11.39 9.36 -35.21
CA ILE A 91 12.23 10.08 -34.24
C ILE A 91 11.38 10.59 -33.07
N VAL A 92 10.25 11.25 -33.35
CA VAL A 92 9.36 11.81 -32.32
C VAL A 92 8.80 10.69 -31.42
N ILE A 93 8.34 9.59 -32.02
CA ILE A 93 7.85 8.42 -31.27
C ILE A 93 9.00 7.84 -30.43
N SER A 94 10.19 7.70 -30.99
CA SER A 94 11.36 7.15 -30.28
C SER A 94 11.72 7.98 -29.05
N VAL A 95 11.82 9.32 -29.18
CA VAL A 95 12.10 10.21 -28.04
C VAL A 95 10.98 10.12 -26.99
N SER A 96 9.72 10.09 -27.43
CA SER A 96 8.57 9.99 -26.53
C SER A 96 8.59 8.69 -25.72
N LEU A 97 8.88 7.55 -26.39
CA LEU A 97 9.03 6.25 -25.74
C LEU A 97 10.21 6.25 -24.76
N LEU A 98 11.36 6.83 -25.13
CA LEU A 98 12.51 6.91 -24.23
C LEU A 98 12.20 7.70 -22.96
N GLN A 99 11.55 8.86 -23.09
CA GLN A 99 11.14 9.68 -21.95
C GLN A 99 10.17 8.93 -21.04
N GLU A 100 9.17 8.26 -21.62
CA GLU A 100 8.19 7.49 -20.86
C GLU A 100 8.83 6.29 -20.15
N GLY A 101 9.73 5.58 -20.82
CA GLY A 101 10.48 4.48 -20.24
C GLY A 101 11.39 4.91 -19.09
N TYR A 102 12.11 6.03 -19.24
CA TYR A 102 12.94 6.59 -18.16
C TYR A 102 12.10 6.94 -16.93
N ALA A 103 10.98 7.63 -17.14
CA ALA A 103 10.06 7.99 -16.06
C ALA A 103 9.48 6.74 -15.37
N ASP A 104 9.14 5.69 -16.13
CA ASP A 104 8.59 4.46 -15.55
C ASP A 104 9.64 3.64 -14.77
N VAL A 105 10.90 3.62 -15.23
CA VAL A 105 12.02 3.03 -14.46
C VAL A 105 12.24 3.79 -13.15
N ALA A 106 12.14 5.12 -13.17
CA ALA A 106 12.23 5.92 -11.96
C ALA A 106 11.10 5.57 -10.96
N ARG A 107 9.87 5.34 -11.44
CA ARG A 107 8.75 4.87 -10.59
C ARG A 107 9.05 3.53 -9.93
N HIS A 108 9.54 2.54 -10.68
CA HIS A 108 9.89 1.24 -10.10
C HIS A 108 10.96 1.35 -8.99
N ARG A 109 11.94 2.23 -9.17
CA ARG A 109 12.97 2.48 -8.15
C ARG A 109 12.37 3.11 -6.89
N ASN A 110 11.47 4.07 -7.06
CA ASN A 110 10.78 4.73 -5.96
C ASN A 110 9.84 3.77 -5.22
N ASP A 111 9.06 2.97 -5.94
CA ASP A 111 8.18 1.95 -5.37
C ASP A 111 8.98 0.94 -4.54
N LYS A 112 10.12 0.48 -5.06
CA LYS A 112 11.01 -0.42 -4.31
C LYS A 112 11.48 0.25 -3.02
N LYS A 113 11.93 1.50 -3.07
CA LYS A 113 12.39 2.24 -1.88
C LYS A 113 11.28 2.35 -0.82
N THR A 114 10.07 2.71 -1.22
CA THR A 114 8.91 2.84 -0.33
C THR A 114 8.52 1.49 0.29
N ASN A 115 8.43 0.44 -0.53
CA ASN A 115 8.02 -0.89 -0.08
C ASN A 115 9.04 -1.57 0.83
N THR A 116 10.33 -1.24 0.67
CA THR A 116 11.42 -1.77 1.52
C THR A 116 11.72 -0.92 2.74
N HIS A 117 10.98 0.16 2.97
CA HIS A 117 11.21 1.00 4.16
C HIS A 117 11.07 0.15 5.43
N PRO A 118 12.02 0.21 6.38
CA PRO A 118 11.94 -0.58 7.60
C PRO A 118 10.80 -0.08 8.49
N CYS A 119 10.11 -1.03 9.13
CA CYS A 119 9.07 -0.78 10.12
C CYS A 119 9.25 -1.76 11.29
N ILE A 120 8.70 -1.41 12.45
CA ILE A 120 8.86 -2.19 13.68
C ILE A 120 7.48 -2.71 14.11
N LEU A 121 7.33 -4.02 14.24
CA LEU A 121 6.10 -4.66 14.71
C LEU A 121 6.29 -5.21 16.12
N LEU A 122 5.22 -5.13 16.91
CA LEU A 122 5.12 -5.82 18.20
C LEU A 122 4.48 -7.19 17.97
N LYS A 123 5.17 -8.26 18.40
CA LYS A 123 4.71 -9.65 18.30
C LYS A 123 4.97 -10.40 19.59
N CYS A 124 4.25 -11.52 19.80
CA CYS A 124 4.61 -12.48 20.85
C CYS A 124 5.98 -13.08 20.53
N ALA A 125 6.85 -13.15 21.54
CA ALA A 125 8.21 -13.66 21.38
C ALA A 125 8.19 -15.14 20.99
N GLU A 126 7.25 -15.94 21.52
CA GLU A 126 7.13 -17.36 21.15
C GLU A 126 6.73 -17.52 19.68
N ASP A 127 5.84 -16.64 19.19
CA ASP A 127 5.44 -16.66 17.79
C ASP A 127 6.59 -16.27 16.89
N LEU A 128 7.49 -15.41 17.36
CA LEU A 128 8.77 -14.97 16.77
C LEU A 128 9.89 -16.04 16.83
N ASP A 129 9.85 -16.98 17.75
CA ASP A 129 10.83 -18.06 17.78
C ASP A 129 10.42 -19.27 16.90
N LYS A 130 9.13 -19.39 16.54
CA LYS A 130 8.57 -20.55 15.79
C LYS A 130 8.62 -20.49 14.25
N SER A 131 8.84 -19.35 13.59
CA SER A 131 8.99 -19.30 12.13
C SER A 131 10.39 -19.70 11.74
N ASP A 132 10.43 -20.44 10.65
CA ASP A 132 11.65 -20.77 9.92
C ASP A 132 12.30 -19.57 9.19
N LYS A 133 11.60 -18.43 9.08
CA LYS A 133 12.16 -17.21 8.49
C LYS A 133 13.21 -16.62 9.45
N LYS A 134 14.35 -16.19 8.91
CA LYS A 134 15.45 -15.50 9.63
C LYS A 134 14.92 -14.21 10.27
N ARG A 135 14.34 -14.32 11.45
CA ARG A 135 13.75 -13.22 12.20
C ARG A 135 14.82 -12.44 12.93
N VAL A 136 14.70 -11.12 12.89
CA VAL A 136 15.65 -10.20 13.50
C VAL A 136 14.87 -9.36 14.48
N ARG A 137 15.10 -9.61 15.77
CA ARG A 137 14.67 -8.70 16.84
C ARG A 137 15.31 -7.34 16.57
N ASP A 138 14.53 -6.27 16.62
CA ASP A 138 15.04 -4.94 16.34
C ASP A 138 15.91 -4.45 17.50
N GLU A 139 17.23 -4.42 17.28
CA GLU A 139 18.21 -3.99 18.30
C GLU A 139 18.05 -2.52 18.71
N SER A 140 17.38 -1.70 17.90
CA SER A 140 17.16 -0.29 18.22
C SER A 140 16.03 -0.07 19.23
N VAL A 141 15.38 -1.14 19.69
CA VAL A 141 14.32 -1.13 20.70
C VAL A 141 14.69 -2.09 21.82
N PHE A 142 14.87 -1.58 23.03
CA PHE A 142 15.33 -2.35 24.21
C PHE A 142 16.58 -3.22 23.96
N ASN A 143 17.48 -2.81 23.06
CA ASN A 143 18.66 -3.58 22.67
C ASN A 143 18.32 -5.01 22.17
N GLY A 144 17.15 -5.17 21.55
CA GLY A 144 16.65 -6.46 21.08
C GLY A 144 16.18 -7.40 22.20
N LYS A 145 15.97 -6.88 23.42
CA LYS A 145 15.51 -7.66 24.56
C LYS A 145 13.99 -7.80 24.55
N ASP A 146 13.51 -9.00 24.90
CA ASP A 146 12.09 -9.29 25.03
C ASP A 146 11.51 -8.59 26.28
N ILE A 147 10.27 -8.12 26.17
CA ILE A 147 9.51 -7.55 27.28
C ILE A 147 8.60 -8.62 27.85
N GLU A 148 8.62 -8.78 29.16
CA GLU A 148 7.73 -9.70 29.86
C GLU A 148 6.56 -8.91 30.48
N ILE A 149 5.34 -9.26 30.08
CA ILE A 149 4.11 -8.64 30.59
C ILE A 149 3.30 -9.68 31.33
N SER A 150 2.92 -9.38 32.57
CA SER A 150 1.97 -10.19 33.33
C SER A 150 0.57 -9.64 33.09
N LEU A 151 -0.30 -10.46 32.51
CA LEU A 151 -1.68 -10.11 32.19
C LEU A 151 -2.63 -10.73 33.21
N ASP A 152 -3.46 -9.92 33.85
CA ASP A 152 -4.54 -10.38 34.71
C ASP A 152 -5.78 -10.68 33.86
N ILE A 153 -6.00 -11.96 33.56
CA ILE A 153 -7.13 -12.39 32.75
C ILE A 153 -8.38 -12.45 33.64
N HIS A 154 -9.25 -11.45 33.51
CA HIS A 154 -10.61 -11.55 34.03
C HIS A 154 -11.41 -12.51 33.15
N GLN A 155 -11.67 -13.73 33.62
CA GLN A 155 -12.60 -14.65 32.96
C GLN A 155 -14.01 -14.08 33.09
N ARG A 156 -14.66 -13.85 31.94
CA ARG A 156 -16.09 -13.51 31.88
C ARG A 156 -16.89 -14.66 32.51
N SER A 157 -17.67 -14.37 33.55
CA SER A 157 -18.52 -15.36 34.23
C SER A 157 -19.58 -15.90 33.29
N GLU A 158 -19.91 -17.19 33.42
CA GLU A 158 -20.84 -17.93 32.54
C GLU A 158 -22.25 -17.28 32.47
N ASP A 159 -22.63 -16.47 33.46
CA ASP A 159 -23.93 -15.77 33.51
C ASP A 159 -24.06 -14.59 32.52
N GLU A 160 -22.96 -14.03 32.00
CA GLU A 160 -22.96 -12.93 31.02
C GLU A 160 -23.00 -13.38 29.54
N SER A 161 -23.02 -14.70 29.29
CA SER A 161 -23.01 -15.29 27.95
C SER A 161 -24.29 -15.02 27.14
N ASN A 162 -25.38 -14.66 27.82
CA ASN A 162 -26.70 -14.41 27.21
C ASN A 162 -27.04 -12.92 27.01
N LEU A 163 -26.13 -12.00 27.34
CA LEU A 163 -26.36 -10.56 27.14
C LEU A 163 -25.82 -10.12 25.75
N PRO A 164 -26.64 -9.52 24.87
CA PRO A 164 -26.16 -9.04 23.58
C PRO A 164 -25.07 -7.99 23.79
N LEU A 165 -23.92 -8.20 23.13
CA LEU A 165 -22.74 -7.36 23.25
C LEU A 165 -23.07 -5.88 22.91
N PRO A 166 -22.74 -4.91 23.78
CA PRO A 166 -22.93 -3.49 23.46
C PRO A 166 -21.97 -3.05 22.34
N LYS A 167 -22.52 -2.27 21.39
CA LYS A 167 -21.80 -1.64 20.27
C LYS A 167 -20.94 -0.46 20.76
N ALA A 168 -19.86 -0.74 21.48
CA ALA A 168 -18.68 0.14 21.68
C ALA A 168 -17.87 -0.45 22.83
N TYR A 169 -16.74 -1.09 22.51
CA TYR A 169 -15.82 -1.56 23.54
C TYR A 169 -14.89 -0.40 23.93
N THR A 170 -15.13 0.17 25.10
CA THR A 170 -14.12 0.93 25.85
C THR A 170 -13.23 -0.09 26.56
N THR A 171 -12.00 -0.28 26.08
CA THR A 171 -10.99 -1.05 26.79
C THR A 171 -10.31 -0.13 27.80
N SER A 172 -10.86 0.01 29.00
CA SER A 172 -10.11 0.56 30.14
C SER A 172 -9.23 -0.56 30.71
N VAL A 173 -7.92 -0.46 30.51
CA VAL A 173 -6.93 -1.28 31.24
C VAL A 173 -6.79 -0.67 32.63
N SER A 174 -7.52 -1.19 33.60
CA SER A 174 -7.32 -0.91 35.02
C SER A 174 -6.49 -2.02 35.64
N ILE A 175 -5.34 -1.65 36.21
CA ILE A 175 -4.48 -2.54 37.00
C ILE A 175 -5.13 -2.66 38.38
N ASP A 176 -5.84 -3.77 38.63
CA ASP A 176 -6.35 -4.10 39.96
C ASP A 176 -5.54 -5.25 40.54
N VAL A 177 -4.66 -4.90 41.48
CA VAL A 177 -3.78 -5.84 42.18
C VAL A 177 -4.62 -6.61 43.18
N LYS A 178 -5.18 -7.77 42.76
CA LYS A 178 -5.48 -8.96 43.59
C LYS A 178 -6.31 -10.01 42.81
N ASN A 179 -5.69 -10.88 42.00
CA ASN A 179 -6.15 -12.28 41.85
C ASN A 179 -5.13 -13.22 41.16
N GLU A 180 -5.05 -14.47 41.62
CA GLU A 180 -4.00 -15.47 41.34
C GLU A 180 -4.01 -16.13 39.93
N LYS A 181 -4.33 -15.41 38.84
CA LYS A 181 -4.18 -15.95 37.47
C LYS A 181 -3.51 -14.96 36.53
N THR A 182 -2.33 -14.50 36.90
CA THR A 182 -1.42 -13.74 36.04
C THR A 182 -0.88 -14.66 34.94
N LYS A 183 -1.21 -14.42 33.67
CA LYS A 183 -0.55 -15.06 32.53
C LYS A 183 0.59 -14.17 32.07
N THR A 184 1.82 -14.67 32.19
CA THR A 184 2.99 -13.99 31.68
C THR A 184 3.16 -14.26 30.19
N VAL A 185 3.29 -13.20 29.39
CA VAL A 185 3.51 -13.26 27.94
C VAL A 185 4.77 -12.47 27.62
N LYS A 186 5.64 -13.06 26.79
CA LYS A 186 6.82 -12.37 26.28
C LYS A 186 6.48 -11.71 24.96
N LEU A 187 6.80 -10.43 24.82
CA LEU A 187 6.66 -9.66 23.60
C LEU A 187 8.04 -9.28 23.08
N ALA A 188 8.16 -9.20 21.76
CA ALA A 188 9.39 -8.80 21.09
C ALA A 188 9.06 -7.87 19.92
N PHE A 189 10.02 -7.02 19.58
CA PHE A 189 9.94 -6.10 18.46
C PHE A 189 10.63 -6.70 17.25
N GLU A 190 9.88 -6.92 16.17
CA GLU A 190 10.37 -7.46 14.91
C GLU A 190 10.59 -6.35 13.90
N ARG A 191 11.74 -6.36 13.22
CA ARG A 191 11.98 -5.48 12.09
C ARG A 191 11.44 -6.09 10.80
N VAL A 192 10.49 -5.42 10.17
CA VAL A 192 9.87 -5.83 8.90
C VAL A 192 10.02 -4.75 7.82
N GLN A 193 9.68 -5.07 6.58
CA GLN A 193 9.54 -4.08 5.51
C GLN A 193 8.11 -3.54 5.50
N ARG A 194 7.92 -2.29 5.07
CA ARG A 194 6.61 -1.63 4.98
C ARG A 194 5.56 -2.49 4.27
N LYS A 195 5.94 -3.13 3.15
CA LYS A 195 5.05 -3.99 2.37
C LYS A 195 4.56 -5.24 3.12
N ASP A 196 5.29 -5.66 4.15
CA ASP A 196 5.03 -6.88 4.93
C ASP A 196 4.19 -6.58 6.20
N ILE A 197 3.62 -5.36 6.31
CA ILE A 197 2.65 -4.99 7.34
C ILE A 197 1.26 -5.42 6.89
N TYR A 198 0.49 -6.03 7.79
CA TYR A 198 -0.88 -6.45 7.56
C TYR A 198 -1.84 -5.80 8.55
N ALA A 199 -3.13 -5.79 8.21
CA ALA A 199 -4.15 -5.30 9.15
C ALA A 199 -4.18 -6.19 10.41
N GLY A 200 -4.37 -5.54 11.57
CA GLY A 200 -4.27 -6.18 12.88
C GLY A 200 -2.86 -6.17 13.48
N ASP A 201 -1.83 -5.81 12.71
CA ASP A 201 -0.48 -5.62 13.25
C ASP A 201 -0.38 -4.39 14.16
N ILE A 202 0.41 -4.54 15.23
CA ILE A 202 0.73 -3.45 16.13
C ILE A 202 2.10 -2.90 15.73
N VAL A 203 2.12 -1.65 15.26
CA VAL A 203 3.33 -0.99 14.76
C VAL A 203 3.88 -0.05 15.83
N LEU A 204 5.19 -0.12 16.09
CA LEU A 204 5.90 0.90 16.87
C LEU A 204 6.48 1.95 15.92
N MET A 205 6.08 3.20 16.10
CA MET A 205 6.56 4.35 15.35
C MET A 205 7.58 5.14 16.17
N LYS A 206 8.71 5.52 15.57
CA LYS A 206 9.68 6.43 16.17
C LYS A 206 9.47 7.86 15.68
N SER A 207 10.11 8.81 16.36
CA SER A 207 10.10 10.21 15.92
C SER A 207 10.65 10.32 14.50
N HIS A 208 9.98 11.11 13.65
CA HIS A 208 10.30 11.32 12.23
C HIS A 208 10.10 10.11 11.31
N ASP A 209 9.52 9.01 11.78
CA ASP A 209 9.11 7.92 10.88
C ASP A 209 7.88 8.33 10.07
N MET A 210 7.88 8.00 8.78
CA MET A 210 6.67 8.15 7.97
C MET A 210 5.64 7.09 8.35
N VAL A 211 4.39 7.53 8.50
CA VAL A 211 3.26 6.63 8.76
C VAL A 211 3.12 5.60 7.63
N PRO A 212 3.22 4.28 7.91
CA PRO A 212 3.35 3.26 6.88
C PRO A 212 2.00 2.83 6.26
N ALA A 213 0.90 3.02 6.98
CA ALA A 213 -0.47 2.67 6.61
C ALA A 213 -1.44 3.47 7.49
N ASP A 214 -2.75 3.33 7.26
CA ASP A 214 -3.75 3.89 8.17
C ASP A 214 -3.65 3.19 9.54
N ILE A 215 -3.39 3.96 10.60
CA ILE A 215 -3.15 3.46 11.95
C ILE A 215 -4.08 4.10 12.98
N ILE A 216 -4.34 3.36 14.06
CA ILE A 216 -5.04 3.87 15.25
C ILE A 216 -3.99 4.05 16.35
N LEU A 217 -3.94 5.24 16.95
CA LEU A 217 -3.03 5.52 18.06
C LEU A 217 -3.52 4.80 19.33
N LEU A 218 -2.73 3.83 19.80
CA LEU A 218 -3.02 3.09 21.04
C LEU A 218 -2.34 3.70 22.27
N ALA A 219 -1.09 4.13 22.10
CA ALA A 219 -0.27 4.71 23.15
C ALA A 219 0.79 5.64 22.54
N THR A 220 1.25 6.59 23.34
CA THR A 220 2.31 7.54 22.96
C THR A 220 3.31 7.65 24.11
N SER A 221 4.53 8.08 23.81
CA SER A 221 5.55 8.38 24.83
C SER A 221 5.27 9.67 25.60
N ASN A 222 4.36 10.52 25.11
CA ASN A 222 3.97 11.74 25.79
C ASN A 222 3.01 11.45 26.96
N GLN A 223 3.29 12.01 28.13
CA GLN A 223 2.45 11.82 29.34
C GLN A 223 1.00 12.31 29.14
N GLY A 224 0.78 13.26 28.23
CA GLY A 224 -0.54 13.78 27.90
C GLY A 224 -1.37 12.92 26.94
N GLY A 225 -0.87 11.76 26.50
CA GLY A 225 -1.60 10.92 25.54
C GLY A 225 -1.68 11.48 24.12
N SER A 226 -1.01 12.61 23.83
CA SER A 226 -0.97 13.22 22.50
C SER A 226 0.23 12.77 21.67
N ALA A 227 0.04 12.70 20.36
CA ALA A 227 1.08 12.57 19.36
C ALA A 227 0.92 13.70 18.34
N TYR A 228 2.01 14.13 17.73
CA TYR A 228 2.00 15.17 16.71
C TYR A 228 2.32 14.56 15.36
N ILE A 229 1.59 14.96 14.32
CA ILE A 229 1.81 14.51 12.94
C ILE A 229 2.02 15.71 12.03
N GLU A 230 2.96 15.57 11.09
CA GLU A 230 3.13 16.52 10.00
C GLU A 230 2.25 16.09 8.81
N THR A 231 1.31 16.94 8.40
CA THR A 231 0.38 16.66 7.29
C THR A 231 0.72 17.41 6.01
N SER A 232 1.91 18.03 5.93
CA SER A 232 2.37 18.82 4.78
C SER A 232 2.26 18.07 3.43
N SER A 233 2.42 16.74 3.45
CA SER A 233 2.30 15.88 2.27
C SER A 233 0.84 15.58 1.84
N ILE A 234 -0.15 15.87 2.67
CA ILE A 234 -1.58 15.57 2.45
C ILE A 234 -2.37 16.84 2.16
N ASP A 235 -2.22 17.88 2.99
CA ASP A 235 -3.02 19.11 2.91
C ASP A 235 -2.20 20.38 2.63
N GLY A 236 -0.86 20.28 2.62
CA GLY A 236 0.03 21.42 2.42
C GLY A 236 0.15 22.34 3.63
N GLU A 237 -0.43 21.98 4.77
CA GLU A 237 -0.24 22.72 6.02
C GLU A 237 1.14 22.43 6.60
N THR A 238 1.84 23.47 7.08
CA THR A 238 3.17 23.35 7.68
C THR A 238 3.13 23.19 9.19
N ASN A 239 1.94 23.24 9.79
CA ASN A 239 1.76 23.10 11.22
C ASN A 239 1.64 21.62 11.60
N LEU A 240 2.12 21.28 12.79
CA LEU A 240 1.87 19.97 13.37
C LEU A 240 0.42 19.90 13.86
N LYS A 241 -0.24 18.78 13.57
CA LYS A 241 -1.58 18.44 14.07
C LYS A 241 -1.50 17.48 15.24
#